data_AF-A0A7Y1TS00-F1
#
_entry.id   AF-A0A7Y1TS00-F1
#
_cell.length_a   1.000
_cell.length_b   1.000
_cell.length_c   1.000
_cell.angle_alpha   90.00
_cell.angle_beta   90.00
_cell.angle_gamma   90.00
#
_symmetry.space_group_name_H-M   'P 1'
#
loop_
_entity.id
_entity.type
_entity.pdbx_description
1 polymer ?
#
loop_
_entity_poly.entity_id
_entity_poly.type
_entity_poly.pdbx_seq_one_letter_code
_entity_poly.pdbx_strand_id
1 'polypeptide(L)'
;MEPLSFYDENIPCLAACPVHTNAGMYVAAIADGDDETAYLTARLPNPFASVCGRVCAAPCEDACRRGAIDEPIAIRALKRYVTEQFGPEAENGKTWEKVAAAPAEERPQSVGIVGGGPAGMAAAHDLRRLGYRVTVYEATDKCGGMMWLGIPEYRLDRTLLAQEIQAIVELGIDVEYNTRLGQDVTLDELRDRHDAIFLAIGASLGRGLDLEGGDNDGVLKAIEFLINMNRGFATDVGERVIVIGGGDVAMDAARTALRATEYAELAEAADGVPHDRESAASLALSTARAASRSGARQVTVISLEDDDEMPASPFEIEEAHAEGIEFVPRRGPARVLGEGGKVVGLETIGVTSVFDEEGRFAPQFDPEDRQTFDADTIILAIGQAIDLDALGPDGPAISPRRTIDIDQVTGATSVEGIWAGGDAAKGPRTLIEAIADGRRTASDIHRFFGGAAEEPEEGTMVQLQQFHRLDDIYDRIGRVDVPTLETGRRIGLAEVETGFTPDQARCEANRCLRCFANILLDTSRCVLCALCADVCPYDLISLVPSEEIDPAVPASTALMLDEEKCIRCALCIERCPTDALSMGVWTGVGVPV
;
A
#
# COMPACT_ATOMS: atom_id res chain seq x y z
N MET A 1 -4.27 35.03 -5.35
CA MET A 1 -4.93 33.84 -5.89
C MET A 1 -3.95 32.70 -5.76
N GLU A 2 -4.26 31.74 -4.90
CA GLU A 2 -3.51 30.49 -4.86
C GLU A 2 -3.66 29.77 -6.21
N PRO A 3 -2.63 29.03 -6.66
CA PRO A 3 -2.76 28.19 -7.85
C PRO A 3 -3.91 27.19 -7.66
N LEU A 4 -4.58 26.81 -8.75
CA LEU A 4 -5.68 25.82 -8.69
C LEU A 4 -5.25 24.49 -8.04
N SER A 5 -3.94 24.19 -8.04
CA SER A 5 -3.35 23.04 -7.33
C SER A 5 -3.57 23.08 -5.81
N PHE A 6 -3.84 24.24 -5.22
CA PHE A 6 -4.17 24.37 -3.80
C PHE A 6 -5.34 23.47 -3.40
N TYR A 7 -6.40 23.40 -4.22
CA TYR A 7 -7.55 22.58 -3.87
C TYR A 7 -7.26 21.08 -3.89
N ASP A 8 -6.33 20.64 -4.74
CA ASP A 8 -5.88 19.24 -4.78
C ASP A 8 -4.95 18.93 -3.59
N GLU A 9 -4.03 19.85 -3.26
CA GLU A 9 -3.10 19.73 -2.13
C GLU A 9 -3.81 19.83 -0.77
N ASN A 10 -4.88 20.62 -0.69
CA ASN A 10 -5.67 20.84 0.52
C ASN A 10 -6.69 19.71 0.81
N ILE A 11 -6.60 18.59 0.08
CA ILE A 11 -7.24 17.31 0.41
C ILE A 11 -6.13 16.33 0.84
N PRO A 12 -5.69 16.34 2.11
CA PRO A 12 -4.43 15.68 2.50
C PRO A 12 -4.38 14.18 2.20
N CYS A 13 -5.50 13.48 2.38
CA CYS A 13 -5.58 12.04 2.09
C CYS A 13 -5.51 11.71 0.60
N LEU A 14 -5.99 12.60 -0.28
CA LEU A 14 -5.86 12.48 -1.73
C LEU A 14 -4.43 12.77 -2.17
N ALA A 15 -3.86 13.87 -1.68
CA ALA A 15 -2.51 14.32 -2.01
C ALA A 15 -1.43 13.32 -1.54
N ALA A 16 -1.61 12.70 -0.38
CA ALA A 16 -0.69 11.69 0.15
C ALA A 16 -0.81 10.32 -0.55
N CYS A 17 -1.93 10.03 -1.21
CA CYS A 17 -2.13 8.76 -1.91
C CYS A 17 -1.33 8.75 -3.22
N PRO A 18 -0.35 7.84 -3.43
CA PRO A 18 0.49 7.87 -4.64
C PRO A 18 -0.26 7.68 -5.96
N VAL A 19 -1.45 7.08 -5.92
CA VAL A 19 -2.34 6.91 -7.10
C VAL A 19 -3.47 7.94 -7.13
N HIS A 20 -3.48 8.90 -6.20
CA HIS A 20 -4.50 9.94 -6.04
C HIS A 20 -5.93 9.36 -5.91
N THR A 21 -6.12 8.38 -5.02
CA THR A 21 -7.47 7.94 -4.64
C THR A 21 -8.15 8.99 -3.77
N ASN A 22 -9.36 9.42 -4.16
CA ASN A 22 -10.15 10.35 -3.34
C ASN A 22 -10.78 9.65 -2.14
N ALA A 23 -9.96 9.48 -1.09
CA ALA A 23 -10.38 8.85 0.15
C ALA A 23 -11.51 9.60 0.85
N GLY A 24 -11.47 10.93 0.85
CA GLY A 24 -12.53 11.74 1.45
C GLY A 24 -13.89 11.44 0.83
N MET A 25 -13.97 11.36 -0.50
CA MET A 25 -15.23 11.09 -1.20
C MET A 25 -15.79 9.69 -0.92
N TYR A 26 -14.98 8.64 -1.06
CA TYR A 26 -15.53 7.30 -0.82
C TYR A 26 -15.90 7.09 0.64
N VAL A 27 -15.16 7.69 1.59
CA VAL A 27 -15.53 7.65 3.00
C VAL A 27 -16.84 8.40 3.24
N ALA A 28 -17.03 9.57 2.64
CA ALA A 28 -18.29 10.29 2.74
C ALA A 28 -19.47 9.50 2.13
N ALA A 29 -19.26 8.82 1.00
CA ALA A 29 -20.27 7.97 0.39
C ALA A 29 -20.64 6.77 1.29
N ILE A 30 -19.67 6.14 1.97
CA ILE A 30 -19.93 5.14 3.03
C ILE A 30 -20.79 5.76 4.13
N ALA A 31 -20.43 6.94 4.65
CA ALA A 31 -21.19 7.60 5.70
C ALA A 31 -22.65 7.89 5.29
N ASP A 32 -22.85 8.28 4.03
CA ASP A 32 -24.16 8.60 3.44
C ASP A 32 -24.95 7.34 3.01
N GLY A 33 -24.35 6.15 3.11
CA GLY A 33 -25.00 4.87 2.81
C GLY A 33 -24.92 4.41 1.36
N ASP A 34 -24.12 5.08 0.53
CA ASP A 34 -23.90 4.78 -0.89
C ASP A 34 -22.58 4.00 -1.10
N ASP A 35 -22.59 2.73 -0.69
CA ASP A 35 -21.39 1.88 -0.72
C ASP A 35 -20.92 1.54 -2.14
N GLU A 36 -21.82 1.52 -3.13
CA GLU A 36 -21.45 1.27 -4.52
C GLU A 36 -20.64 2.44 -5.08
N THR A 37 -21.10 3.68 -4.89
CA THR A 37 -20.33 4.87 -5.30
C THR A 37 -19.00 4.95 -4.55
N ALA A 38 -18.98 4.58 -3.27
CA ALA A 38 -17.75 4.50 -2.49
C ALA A 38 -16.75 3.51 -3.12
N TYR A 39 -17.19 2.30 -3.44
CA TYR A 39 -16.36 1.30 -4.12
C TYR A 39 -15.82 1.83 -5.45
N LEU A 40 -16.70 2.37 -6.31
CA LEU A 40 -16.30 2.87 -7.63
C LEU A 40 -15.28 4.00 -7.52
N THR A 41 -15.44 4.90 -6.54
CA THR A 41 -14.50 5.98 -6.25
C THR A 41 -13.13 5.45 -5.80
N ALA A 42 -13.12 4.42 -4.95
CA ALA A 42 -11.88 3.78 -4.50
C ALA A 42 -11.17 3.01 -5.64
N ARG A 43 -11.95 2.38 -6.53
CA ARG A 43 -11.48 1.54 -7.64
C ARG A 43 -10.97 2.33 -8.83
N LEU A 44 -11.61 3.46 -9.16
CA LEU A 44 -11.37 4.23 -10.38
C LEU A 44 -9.87 4.53 -10.65
N PRO A 45 -9.07 5.03 -9.68
CA PRO A 45 -7.64 5.27 -9.89
C PRO A 45 -6.75 4.09 -9.45
N ASN A 46 -7.31 3.01 -8.90
CA ASN A 46 -6.52 1.94 -8.29
C ASN A 46 -6.99 0.55 -8.76
N PRO A 47 -6.25 -0.11 -9.67
CA PRO A 47 -6.57 -1.47 -10.12
C PRO A 47 -6.31 -2.55 -9.05
N PHE A 48 -5.82 -2.18 -7.87
CA PHE A 48 -5.62 -3.04 -6.71
C PHE A 48 -6.34 -2.51 -5.45
N ALA A 49 -7.55 -1.95 -5.63
CA ALA A 49 -8.33 -1.41 -4.52
C ALA A 49 -8.59 -2.45 -3.41
N SER A 50 -8.86 -3.71 -3.76
CA SER A 50 -9.18 -4.75 -2.79
C SER A 50 -7.96 -5.23 -2.01
N VAL A 51 -6.81 -5.44 -2.69
CA VAL A 51 -5.52 -5.71 -2.03
C VAL A 51 -5.11 -4.51 -1.16
N CYS A 52 -5.23 -3.28 -1.65
CA CYS A 52 -4.91 -2.08 -0.87
C CYS A 52 -5.86 -1.85 0.31
N GLY A 53 -7.07 -2.43 0.31
CA GLY A 53 -7.94 -2.46 1.49
C GLY A 53 -7.37 -3.31 2.63
N ARG A 54 -6.45 -4.22 2.34
CA ARG A 54 -5.86 -5.15 3.32
C ARG A 54 -4.44 -4.79 3.70
N VAL A 55 -3.57 -4.48 2.74
CA VAL A 55 -2.11 -4.42 3.00
C VAL A 55 -1.45 -3.12 2.57
N CYS A 56 -2.22 -2.08 2.27
CA CYS A 56 -1.66 -0.76 2.00
C CYS A 56 -1.02 -0.17 3.27
N ALA A 57 0.11 0.51 3.14
CA ALA A 57 0.72 1.30 4.22
C ALA A 57 -0.12 2.53 4.63
N ALA A 58 -1.20 2.81 3.92
CA ALA A 58 -2.18 3.84 4.23
C ALA A 58 -1.61 5.25 4.48
N PRO A 59 -0.76 5.82 3.58
CA PRO A 59 -0.22 7.18 3.75
C PRO A 59 -1.32 8.26 3.81
N CYS A 60 -2.51 7.94 3.30
CA CYS A 60 -3.72 8.76 3.43
C CYS A 60 -4.21 8.92 4.88
N GLU A 61 -3.95 7.94 5.75
CA GLU A 61 -4.27 7.99 7.19
C GLU A 61 -3.24 8.86 7.92
N ASP A 62 -1.94 8.69 7.60
CA ASP A 62 -0.86 9.52 8.18
C ASP A 62 -1.06 11.01 7.89
N ALA A 63 -1.47 11.33 6.66
CA ALA A 63 -1.76 12.71 6.27
C ALA A 63 -3.16 13.20 6.70
N CYS A 64 -3.99 12.37 7.31
CA CYS A 64 -5.38 12.71 7.59
C CYS A 64 -5.47 13.92 8.53
N ARG A 65 -6.16 14.99 8.08
CA ARG A 65 -6.38 16.22 8.88
C ARG A 65 -6.98 15.93 10.26
N ARG A 66 -7.82 14.90 10.38
CA ARG A 66 -8.45 14.51 11.64
C ARG A 66 -7.44 14.02 12.67
N GLY A 67 -6.32 13.43 12.24
CA GLY A 67 -5.24 12.99 13.14
C GLY A 67 -4.58 14.12 13.93
N ALA A 68 -4.68 15.38 13.48
CA ALA A 68 -4.22 16.54 14.26
C ALA A 68 -5.23 17.01 15.32
N ILE A 69 -6.45 16.47 15.33
CA ILE A 69 -7.51 16.80 16.28
C ILE A 69 -7.63 15.69 17.33
N ASP A 70 -7.78 14.44 16.86
CA ASP A 70 -7.85 13.25 17.70
C ASP A 70 -7.08 12.08 17.05
N GLU A 71 -7.72 11.29 16.21
CA GLU A 71 -7.15 10.12 15.54
C GLU A 71 -7.59 10.09 14.08
N PRO A 72 -6.71 9.65 13.15
CA PRO A 72 -7.03 9.60 11.73
C PRO A 72 -8.20 8.65 11.44
N ILE A 73 -8.87 8.90 10.32
CA ILE A 73 -9.91 8.00 9.81
C ILE A 73 -9.27 6.67 9.40
N ALA A 74 -9.88 5.53 9.73
CA ALA A 74 -9.46 4.20 9.29
C ALA A 74 -9.78 3.94 7.79
N ILE A 75 -9.20 4.76 6.92
CA ILE A 75 -9.42 4.83 5.48
C ILE A 75 -9.18 3.49 4.76
N ARG A 76 -8.15 2.73 5.17
CA ARG A 76 -7.82 1.40 4.63
C ARG A 76 -8.90 0.38 4.96
N ALA A 77 -9.32 0.33 6.22
CA ALA A 77 -10.36 -0.60 6.66
C ALA A 77 -11.74 -0.28 6.04
N LEU A 78 -12.06 1.01 5.87
CA LEU A 78 -13.25 1.44 5.13
C LEU A 78 -13.20 1.07 3.64
N LYS A 79 -12.01 1.11 3.02
CA LYS A 79 -11.82 0.62 1.64
C LYS A 79 -12.10 -0.88 1.55
N ARG A 80 -11.56 -1.68 2.48
CA ARG A 80 -11.85 -3.11 2.57
C ARG A 80 -13.34 -3.39 2.71
N TYR A 81 -14.03 -2.67 3.59
CA TYR A 81 -15.48 -2.82 3.79
C TYR A 81 -16.26 -2.73 2.46
N VAL A 82 -15.95 -1.74 1.61
CA VAL A 82 -16.65 -1.61 0.31
C VAL A 82 -16.14 -2.59 -0.75
N THR A 83 -14.87 -2.98 -0.73
CA THR A 83 -14.37 -3.97 -1.70
C THR A 83 -14.88 -5.37 -1.41
N GLU A 84 -15.10 -5.75 -0.16
CA GLU A 84 -15.72 -7.05 0.18
C GLU A 84 -17.17 -7.15 -0.33
N GLN A 85 -17.84 -6.02 -0.55
CA GLN A 85 -19.22 -5.98 -1.04
C GLN A 85 -19.33 -5.85 -2.56
N PHE A 86 -18.40 -5.15 -3.20
CA PHE A 86 -18.51 -4.77 -4.62
C PHE A 86 -17.27 -5.13 -5.46
N GLY A 87 -16.16 -5.48 -4.83
CA GLY A 87 -14.90 -5.83 -5.45
C GLY A 87 -14.92 -7.16 -6.20
N PRO A 88 -13.81 -7.53 -6.86
CA PRO A 88 -13.67 -8.82 -7.52
C PRO A 88 -13.92 -10.02 -6.59
N GLU A 89 -13.73 -9.84 -5.29
CA GLU A 89 -14.01 -10.86 -4.27
C GLU A 89 -15.50 -11.05 -3.93
N ALA A 90 -16.35 -10.09 -4.30
CA ALA A 90 -17.76 -10.12 -3.96
C ALA A 90 -18.56 -11.10 -4.84
N GLU A 91 -19.76 -11.50 -4.40
CA GLU A 91 -20.62 -12.43 -5.13
C GLU A 91 -20.94 -11.97 -6.57
N ASN A 92 -21.16 -10.67 -6.78
CA ASN A 92 -21.41 -10.09 -8.11
C ASN A 92 -20.12 -9.72 -8.88
N GLY A 93 -18.95 -9.70 -8.22
CA GLY A 93 -17.56 -9.69 -8.76
C GLY A 93 -17.15 -8.75 -9.91
N LYS A 94 -18.07 -7.99 -10.50
CA LYS A 94 -17.94 -7.33 -11.81
C LYS A 94 -18.28 -5.84 -11.77
N THR A 95 -18.53 -5.28 -10.58
CA THR A 95 -18.82 -3.84 -10.42
C THR A 95 -17.68 -2.97 -10.96
N TRP A 96 -16.44 -3.47 -10.94
CA TRP A 96 -15.27 -2.81 -11.51
C TRP A 96 -15.41 -2.51 -13.02
N GLU A 97 -16.21 -3.26 -13.77
CA GLU A 97 -16.43 -3.06 -15.22
C GLU A 97 -17.05 -1.68 -15.51
N LYS A 98 -17.66 -1.03 -14.51
CA LYS A 98 -18.21 0.32 -14.63
C LYS A 98 -17.14 1.42 -14.72
N VAL A 99 -15.93 1.16 -14.22
CA VAL A 99 -14.82 2.13 -14.17
C VAL A 99 -13.59 1.68 -14.95
N ALA A 100 -13.50 0.39 -15.28
CA ALA A 100 -12.49 -0.16 -16.17
C ALA A 100 -13.17 -0.99 -17.26
N ALA A 101 -12.97 -0.59 -18.51
CA ALA A 101 -13.52 -1.28 -19.68
C ALA A 101 -12.41 -1.69 -20.63
N ALA A 102 -12.64 -2.79 -21.35
CA ALA A 102 -11.83 -3.12 -22.51
C ALA A 102 -11.90 -1.98 -23.54
N PRO A 103 -10.82 -1.71 -24.28
CA PRO A 103 -10.81 -0.62 -25.24
C PRO A 103 -11.77 -0.90 -26.40
N ALA A 104 -12.42 0.16 -26.87
CA ALA A 104 -13.31 0.10 -28.03
C ALA A 104 -12.55 -0.08 -29.36
N GLU A 105 -11.34 0.48 -29.44
CA GLU A 105 -10.45 0.40 -30.60
C GLU A 105 -9.03 0.06 -30.16
N GLU A 106 -8.36 -0.78 -30.93
CA GLU A 106 -6.96 -1.14 -30.69
C GLU A 106 -6.01 -0.21 -31.42
N ARG A 107 -4.96 0.18 -30.71
CA ARG A 107 -3.80 0.87 -31.28
C ARG A 107 -2.91 -0.15 -32.00
N PRO A 108 -2.20 0.26 -33.06
CA PRO A 108 -1.33 -0.66 -33.78
C PRO A 108 -0.14 -1.14 -32.93
N GLN A 109 0.32 -0.33 -31.98
CA GLN A 109 1.50 -0.63 -31.17
C GLN A 109 1.24 -1.71 -30.11
N SER A 110 2.26 -2.51 -29.80
CA SER A 110 2.27 -3.45 -28.68
C SER A 110 3.30 -3.11 -27.61
N VAL A 111 2.99 -3.49 -26.37
CA VAL A 111 3.86 -3.27 -25.22
C VAL A 111 4.12 -4.60 -24.49
N GLY A 112 5.40 -4.91 -24.29
CA GLY A 112 5.84 -6.02 -23.45
C GLY A 112 6.11 -5.55 -22.03
N ILE A 113 5.59 -6.25 -21.02
CA ILE A 113 5.81 -5.95 -19.61
C ILE A 113 6.52 -7.14 -18.98
N VAL A 114 7.68 -6.92 -18.36
CA VAL A 114 8.43 -7.98 -17.67
C VAL A 114 8.17 -7.89 -16.17
N GLY A 115 7.51 -8.90 -15.62
CA GLY A 115 7.09 -8.99 -14.22
C GLY A 115 5.61 -8.67 -14.03
N GLY A 116 4.85 -9.66 -13.58
CA GLY A 116 3.42 -9.57 -13.25
C GLY A 116 3.17 -9.10 -11.81
N GLY A 117 4.05 -8.28 -11.24
CA GLY A 117 3.88 -7.68 -9.91
C GLY A 117 2.95 -6.44 -9.92
N PRO A 118 2.85 -5.71 -8.80
CA PRO A 118 1.95 -4.55 -8.67
C PRO A 118 2.17 -3.48 -9.75
N ALA A 119 3.43 -3.11 -9.99
CA ALA A 119 3.79 -2.10 -11.00
C ALA A 119 3.45 -2.58 -12.42
N GLY A 120 3.85 -3.82 -12.76
CA GLY A 120 3.62 -4.40 -14.08
C GLY A 120 2.12 -4.54 -14.39
N MET A 121 1.33 -5.07 -13.46
CA MET A 121 -0.10 -5.24 -13.63
C MET A 121 -0.87 -3.91 -13.65
N ALA A 122 -0.43 -2.90 -12.87
CA ALA A 122 -1.02 -1.57 -12.92
C ALA A 122 -0.73 -0.87 -14.27
N ALA A 123 0.49 -1.01 -14.79
CA ALA A 123 0.83 -0.54 -16.13
C ALA A 123 0.03 -1.27 -17.21
N ALA A 124 -0.11 -2.60 -17.08
CA ALA A 124 -0.86 -3.42 -18.01
C ALA A 124 -2.34 -3.00 -18.07
N HIS A 125 -2.95 -2.77 -16.91
CA HIS A 125 -4.32 -2.25 -16.77
C HIS A 125 -4.49 -0.92 -17.52
N ASP A 126 -3.63 0.08 -17.25
CA ASP A 126 -3.77 1.41 -17.83
C ASP A 126 -3.44 1.41 -19.34
N LEU A 127 -2.38 0.73 -19.77
CA LEU A 127 -2.05 0.59 -21.19
C LEU A 127 -3.14 -0.11 -21.98
N ARG A 128 -3.76 -1.15 -21.40
CA ARG A 128 -4.86 -1.86 -22.04
C ARG A 128 -6.08 -0.96 -22.21
N ARG A 129 -6.45 -0.19 -21.19
CA ARG A 129 -7.53 0.82 -21.27
C ARG A 129 -7.26 1.90 -22.33
N LEU A 130 -5.98 2.25 -22.54
CA LEU A 130 -5.55 3.19 -23.58
C LEU A 130 -5.52 2.61 -25.01
N GLY A 131 -5.85 1.31 -25.17
CA GLY A 131 -6.01 0.64 -26.45
C GLY A 131 -4.81 -0.17 -26.92
N TYR A 132 -3.75 -0.30 -26.13
CA TYR A 132 -2.57 -1.07 -26.55
C TYR A 132 -2.80 -2.58 -26.42
N ARG A 133 -2.08 -3.34 -27.27
CA ARG A 133 -1.90 -4.78 -27.10
C ARG A 133 -0.79 -4.99 -26.08
N VAL A 134 -1.09 -5.73 -25.01
CA VAL A 134 -0.18 -5.87 -23.87
C VAL A 134 0.10 -7.34 -23.61
N THR A 135 1.38 -7.70 -23.51
CA THR A 135 1.83 -9.02 -23.08
C THR A 135 2.67 -8.90 -21.81
N VAL A 136 2.27 -9.58 -20.75
CA VAL A 136 3.01 -9.68 -19.49
C VAL A 136 3.82 -10.97 -19.48
N TYR A 137 5.13 -10.86 -19.27
CA TYR A 137 6.05 -11.99 -19.09
C TYR A 137 6.34 -12.16 -17.61
N GLU A 138 5.82 -13.23 -17.01
CA GLU A 138 5.92 -13.50 -15.58
C GLU A 138 6.85 -14.68 -15.32
N ALA A 139 7.83 -14.47 -14.44
CA ALA A 139 8.87 -15.46 -14.14
C ALA A 139 8.36 -16.68 -13.37
N THR A 140 7.15 -16.60 -12.81
CA THR A 140 6.51 -17.66 -12.04
C THR A 140 5.25 -18.18 -12.74
N ASP A 141 4.57 -19.15 -12.13
CA ASP A 141 3.33 -19.73 -12.63
C ASP A 141 2.09 -18.86 -12.35
N LYS A 142 2.26 -17.74 -11.63
CA LYS A 142 1.17 -16.82 -11.24
C LYS A 142 1.62 -15.37 -11.24
N CYS A 143 0.73 -14.45 -11.57
CA CYS A 143 0.98 -13.03 -11.35
C CYS A 143 0.80 -12.68 -9.86
N GLY A 144 1.24 -11.48 -9.49
CA GLY A 144 1.12 -10.91 -8.16
C GLY A 144 2.47 -10.48 -7.58
N GLY A 145 3.58 -11.02 -8.09
CA GLY A 145 4.93 -10.70 -7.61
C GLY A 145 5.01 -10.83 -6.07
N MET A 146 5.57 -9.83 -5.39
CA MET A 146 5.69 -9.86 -3.93
C MET A 146 4.35 -9.82 -3.16
N MET A 147 3.22 -9.46 -3.78
CA MET A 147 1.90 -9.64 -3.15
C MET A 147 1.59 -11.12 -2.94
N TRP A 148 1.98 -11.96 -3.90
CA TRP A 148 1.80 -13.41 -3.83
C TRP A 148 2.93 -14.08 -3.06
N LEU A 149 4.17 -13.66 -3.36
CA LEU A 149 5.38 -14.34 -2.93
C LEU A 149 5.88 -13.87 -1.55
N GLY A 150 5.67 -12.60 -1.19
CA GLY A 150 6.19 -12.01 0.05
C GLY A 150 5.15 -11.90 1.16
N ILE A 151 4.02 -11.27 0.85
CA ILE A 151 2.99 -10.96 1.85
C ILE A 151 2.32 -12.27 2.33
N PRO A 152 2.34 -12.57 3.64
CA PRO A 152 1.72 -13.78 4.18
C PRO A 152 0.21 -13.88 3.94
N GLU A 153 -0.31 -15.10 3.81
CA GLU A 153 -1.72 -15.34 3.48
C GLU A 153 -2.70 -14.85 4.56
N TYR A 154 -2.31 -14.87 5.83
CA TYR A 154 -3.11 -14.31 6.93
C TYR A 154 -3.25 -12.78 6.89
N ARG A 155 -2.51 -12.08 6.01
CA ARG A 155 -2.67 -10.65 5.72
C ARG A 155 -3.34 -10.40 4.37
N LEU A 156 -3.10 -11.30 3.40
CA LEU A 156 -3.62 -11.17 2.04
C LEU A 156 -4.05 -12.52 1.47
N ASP A 157 -5.37 -12.74 1.46
CA ASP A 157 -5.99 -13.94 0.90
C ASP A 157 -5.59 -14.18 -0.58
N ARG A 158 -5.25 -15.43 -0.90
CA ARG A 158 -4.80 -15.84 -2.24
C ARG A 158 -5.94 -15.90 -3.23
N THR A 159 -7.15 -16.20 -2.78
CA THR A 159 -8.34 -16.27 -3.65
C THR A 159 -8.67 -14.88 -4.17
N LEU A 160 -8.74 -13.90 -3.26
CA LEU A 160 -8.89 -12.49 -3.55
C LEU A 160 -7.82 -12.00 -4.52
N LEU A 161 -6.54 -12.24 -4.21
CA LEU A 161 -5.46 -11.74 -5.04
C LEU A 161 -5.57 -12.29 -6.47
N ALA A 162 -5.88 -13.58 -6.61
CA ALA A 162 -6.13 -14.20 -7.90
C ALA A 162 -7.31 -13.55 -8.64
N GLN A 163 -8.43 -13.29 -7.95
CA GLN A 163 -9.61 -12.64 -8.53
C GLN A 163 -9.33 -11.20 -8.99
N GLU A 164 -8.59 -10.41 -8.20
CA GLU A 164 -8.26 -9.03 -8.57
C GLU A 164 -7.27 -8.95 -9.74
N ILE A 165 -6.29 -9.86 -9.79
CA ILE A 165 -5.41 -10.03 -10.95
C ILE A 165 -6.22 -10.47 -12.17
N GLN A 166 -7.13 -11.43 -12.01
CA GLN A 166 -7.97 -11.92 -13.09
C GLN A 166 -8.86 -10.81 -13.68
N ALA A 167 -9.42 -9.94 -12.84
CA ALA A 167 -10.18 -8.77 -13.29
C ALA A 167 -9.34 -7.84 -14.19
N ILE A 168 -8.04 -7.71 -13.93
CA ILE A 168 -7.12 -6.96 -14.81
C ILE A 168 -6.88 -7.72 -16.11
N VAL A 169 -6.57 -9.02 -16.04
CA VAL A 169 -6.30 -9.87 -17.21
C VAL A 169 -7.51 -9.93 -18.16
N GLU A 170 -8.73 -9.95 -17.62
CA GLU A 170 -10.00 -9.94 -18.37
C GLU A 170 -10.21 -8.70 -19.24
N LEU A 171 -9.42 -7.63 -19.05
CA LEU A 171 -9.40 -6.51 -19.98
C LEU A 171 -8.84 -6.89 -21.37
N GLY A 172 -8.25 -8.07 -21.51
CA GLY A 172 -7.65 -8.60 -22.74
C GLY A 172 -6.13 -8.46 -22.75
N ILE A 173 -5.49 -8.77 -21.61
CA ILE A 173 -4.03 -8.77 -21.46
C ILE A 173 -3.54 -10.21 -21.65
N ASP A 174 -2.54 -10.40 -22.50
CA ASP A 174 -1.88 -11.70 -22.67
C ASP A 174 -0.86 -11.90 -21.54
N VAL A 175 -0.78 -13.10 -20.97
CA VAL A 175 0.19 -13.44 -19.93
C VAL A 175 0.96 -14.69 -20.30
N GLU A 176 2.28 -14.57 -20.37
CA GLU A 176 3.24 -15.66 -20.54
C GLU A 176 3.88 -15.98 -19.19
N TYR A 177 3.35 -17.00 -18.51
CA TYR A 177 3.89 -17.52 -17.25
C TYR A 177 5.18 -18.32 -17.45
N ASN A 178 5.92 -18.54 -16.37
CA ASN A 178 7.19 -19.28 -16.34
C ASN A 178 8.19 -18.77 -17.39
N THR A 179 8.20 -17.46 -17.61
CA THR A 179 9.04 -16.80 -18.61
C THR A 179 9.93 -15.77 -17.91
N ARG A 180 11.11 -16.19 -17.47
CA ARG A 180 12.07 -15.34 -16.77
C ARG A 180 13.00 -14.62 -17.75
N LEU A 181 13.08 -13.30 -17.60
CA LEU A 181 14.05 -12.49 -18.33
C LEU A 181 15.49 -12.93 -18.02
N GLY A 182 16.33 -13.05 -19.04
CA GLY A 182 17.71 -13.50 -18.95
C GLY A 182 17.89 -15.02 -18.92
N GLN A 183 16.80 -15.79 -18.80
CA GLN A 183 16.83 -17.26 -18.82
C GLN A 183 15.98 -17.84 -19.95
N ASP A 184 14.68 -17.50 -19.98
CA ASP A 184 13.71 -18.05 -20.93
C ASP A 184 13.45 -17.09 -22.09
N VAL A 185 13.67 -15.79 -21.86
CA VAL A 185 13.60 -14.74 -22.89
C VAL A 185 14.69 -13.70 -22.65
N THR A 186 15.25 -13.15 -23.71
CA THR A 186 16.23 -12.06 -23.65
C THR A 186 15.58 -10.71 -23.92
N LEU A 187 16.23 -9.62 -23.47
CA LEU A 187 15.71 -8.27 -23.71
C LEU A 187 15.62 -7.96 -25.22
N ASP A 188 16.57 -8.43 -26.03
CA ASP A 188 16.55 -8.23 -27.48
C ASP A 188 15.38 -8.96 -28.15
N GLU A 189 15.09 -10.20 -27.75
CA GLU A 189 13.90 -10.91 -28.26
C GLU A 189 12.60 -10.19 -27.92
N LEU A 190 12.53 -9.53 -26.76
CA LEU A 190 11.37 -8.72 -26.40
C LEU A 190 11.25 -7.47 -27.26
N ARG A 191 12.38 -6.84 -27.64
CA ARG A 191 12.41 -5.66 -28.52
C ARG A 191 12.03 -5.99 -29.95
N ASP A 192 12.32 -7.20 -30.39
CA ASP A 192 11.87 -7.69 -31.69
C ASP A 192 10.36 -7.99 -31.72
N ARG A 193 9.75 -8.28 -30.55
CA ARG A 193 8.32 -8.62 -30.42
C ARG A 193 7.42 -7.42 -30.16
N HIS A 194 7.93 -6.36 -29.54
CA HIS A 194 7.13 -5.24 -29.02
C HIS A 194 7.72 -3.89 -29.34
N ASP A 195 6.85 -2.90 -29.56
CA ASP A 195 7.26 -1.52 -29.87
C ASP A 195 7.78 -0.76 -28.63
N ALA A 196 7.39 -1.21 -27.43
CA ALA A 196 7.88 -0.70 -26.14
C ALA A 196 7.98 -1.81 -25.10
N ILE A 197 8.89 -1.65 -24.14
CA ILE A 197 9.09 -2.57 -23.03
C ILE A 197 9.04 -1.85 -21.69
N PHE A 198 8.35 -2.43 -20.72
CA PHE A 198 8.38 -2.00 -19.32
C PHE A 198 8.98 -3.09 -18.42
N LEU A 199 10.06 -2.75 -17.72
CA LEU A 199 10.77 -3.62 -16.78
C LEU A 199 10.24 -3.39 -15.36
N ALA A 200 9.44 -4.33 -14.88
CA ALA A 200 8.80 -4.34 -13.56
C ALA A 200 9.19 -5.59 -12.74
N ILE A 201 10.45 -6.02 -12.86
CA ILE A 201 10.97 -7.28 -12.28
C ILE A 201 11.03 -7.32 -10.75
N GLY A 202 10.83 -6.18 -10.08
CA GLY A 202 10.82 -6.05 -8.63
C GLY A 202 12.16 -6.34 -7.94
N ALA A 203 12.14 -6.42 -6.60
CA ALA A 203 13.29 -6.77 -5.77
C ALA A 203 13.04 -8.12 -5.07
N SER A 204 13.15 -9.22 -5.79
CA SER A 204 12.78 -10.56 -5.31
C SER A 204 13.89 -11.34 -4.60
N LEU A 205 15.06 -10.74 -4.36
CA LEU A 205 16.19 -11.40 -3.68
C LEU A 205 16.40 -10.82 -2.28
N GLY A 206 16.79 -11.66 -1.31
CA GLY A 206 17.16 -11.21 0.02
C GLY A 206 18.62 -10.77 0.10
N ARG A 207 18.90 -9.71 0.87
CA ARG A 207 20.26 -9.32 1.22
C ARG A 207 20.84 -10.26 2.29
N GLY A 208 22.07 -10.70 2.07
CA GLY A 208 22.87 -11.37 3.09
C GLY A 208 23.67 -10.38 3.91
N LEU A 209 24.25 -10.85 5.01
CA LEU A 209 25.18 -10.10 5.84
C LEU A 209 26.48 -10.88 5.97
N ASP A 210 27.61 -10.25 5.67
CA ASP A 210 28.93 -10.86 5.82
C ASP A 210 29.28 -10.90 7.31
N LEU A 211 29.00 -12.03 7.94
CA LEU A 211 29.23 -12.29 9.36
C LEU A 211 29.99 -13.59 9.54
N GLU A 212 30.83 -13.65 10.58
CA GLU A 212 31.38 -14.92 11.05
C GLU A 212 30.22 -15.89 11.38
N GLY A 213 30.25 -17.08 10.78
CA GLY A 213 29.20 -18.08 10.91
C GLY A 213 27.94 -17.83 10.08
N GLY A 214 27.92 -16.80 9.22
CA GLY A 214 26.76 -16.46 8.38
C GLY A 214 26.36 -17.53 7.36
N ASP A 215 27.28 -18.46 7.04
CA ASP A 215 27.04 -19.61 6.15
C ASP A 215 26.57 -20.87 6.89
N ASN A 216 26.34 -20.80 8.21
CA ASN A 216 25.86 -21.95 8.99
C ASN A 216 24.44 -22.35 8.54
N ASP A 217 24.17 -23.66 8.56
CA ASP A 217 22.83 -24.22 8.36
C ASP A 217 21.88 -23.71 9.45
N GLY A 218 20.76 -23.10 9.04
CA GLY A 218 19.84 -22.36 9.92
C GLY A 218 19.92 -20.82 9.77
N VAL A 219 20.84 -20.27 8.97
CA VAL A 219 20.81 -18.86 8.58
C VAL A 219 20.00 -18.71 7.30
N LEU A 220 18.83 -18.08 7.41
CA LEU A 220 17.90 -17.85 6.31
C LEU A 220 17.84 -16.36 5.99
N LYS A 221 17.52 -16.04 4.74
CA LYS A 221 17.13 -14.69 4.34
C LYS A 221 15.61 -14.60 4.35
N ALA A 222 15.06 -13.50 4.87
CA ALA A 222 13.63 -13.35 5.08
C ALA A 222 12.82 -13.47 3.79
N ILE A 223 13.34 -12.95 2.67
CA ILE A 223 12.65 -12.99 1.39
C ILE A 223 12.52 -14.43 0.90
N GLU A 224 13.62 -15.15 0.81
CA GLU A 224 13.64 -16.55 0.40
C GLU A 224 12.80 -17.43 1.34
N PHE A 225 12.85 -17.16 2.66
CA PHE A 225 11.98 -17.80 3.64
C PHE A 225 10.50 -17.55 3.33
N LEU A 226 10.04 -16.30 3.25
CA LEU A 226 8.65 -15.95 2.97
C LEU A 226 8.17 -16.50 1.62
N ILE A 227 9.00 -16.40 0.57
CA ILE A 227 8.70 -16.98 -0.75
C ILE A 227 8.48 -18.48 -0.65
N ASN A 228 9.34 -19.19 0.08
CA ASN A 228 9.21 -20.63 0.24
C ASN A 228 7.93 -20.97 1.00
N MET A 229 7.67 -20.28 2.11
CA MET A 229 6.46 -20.49 2.91
C MET A 229 5.19 -20.25 2.09
N ASN A 230 5.11 -19.12 1.37
CA ASN A 230 3.95 -18.76 0.55
C ASN A 230 3.73 -19.67 -0.66
N ARG A 231 4.77 -20.38 -1.11
CA ARG A 231 4.65 -21.43 -2.13
C ARG A 231 4.27 -22.79 -1.57
N GLY A 232 4.10 -22.88 -0.25
CA GLY A 232 3.85 -24.14 0.43
C GLY A 232 5.09 -25.04 0.45
N PHE A 233 6.29 -24.50 0.61
CA PHE A 233 7.46 -25.32 0.94
C PHE A 233 7.61 -25.39 2.46
N ALA A 234 7.75 -26.60 2.99
CA ALA A 234 8.05 -26.82 4.39
C ALA A 234 9.46 -26.31 4.71
N THR A 235 9.55 -25.39 5.68
CA THR A 235 10.84 -24.94 6.24
C THR A 235 10.87 -25.28 7.72
N ASP A 236 11.80 -26.13 8.13
CA ASP A 236 12.04 -26.42 9.56
C ASP A 236 12.80 -25.26 10.19
N VAL A 237 12.14 -24.54 11.09
CA VAL A 237 12.69 -23.35 11.78
C VAL A 237 13.13 -23.66 13.20
N GLY A 238 12.95 -24.90 13.69
CA GLY A 238 13.25 -25.26 15.08
C GLY A 238 12.33 -24.62 16.13
N GLU A 239 12.77 -24.59 17.38
CA GLU A 239 11.97 -24.06 18.50
C GLU A 239 12.24 -22.59 18.81
N ARG A 240 13.49 -22.13 18.60
CA ARG A 240 13.96 -20.78 18.92
C ARG A 240 14.40 -20.07 17.64
N VAL A 241 13.66 -19.04 17.23
CA VAL A 241 13.95 -18.27 16.01
C VAL A 241 14.33 -16.84 16.38
N ILE A 242 15.41 -16.34 15.79
CA ILE A 242 15.77 -14.93 15.84
C ILE A 242 15.52 -14.31 14.47
N VAL A 243 14.82 -13.19 14.40
CA VAL A 243 14.67 -12.37 13.20
C VAL A 243 15.47 -11.08 13.36
N ILE A 244 16.34 -10.77 12.41
CA ILE A 244 17.16 -9.55 12.43
C ILE A 244 16.56 -8.52 11.48
N GLY A 245 16.09 -7.40 12.01
CA GLY A 245 15.53 -6.26 11.28
C GLY A 245 14.29 -5.68 11.96
N GLY A 246 14.03 -4.38 11.75
CA GLY A 246 12.89 -3.65 12.34
C GLY A 246 11.78 -3.26 11.36
N GLY A 247 11.84 -3.68 10.09
CA GLY A 247 10.84 -3.34 9.07
C GLY A 247 9.69 -4.35 8.93
N ASP A 248 8.70 -4.05 8.09
CA ASP A 248 7.52 -4.91 7.90
C ASP A 248 7.87 -6.35 7.48
N VAL A 249 8.92 -6.53 6.66
CA VAL A 249 9.42 -7.86 6.27
C VAL A 249 9.88 -8.67 7.49
N ALA A 250 10.45 -8.02 8.50
CA ALA A 250 10.85 -8.68 9.74
C ALA A 250 9.62 -9.12 10.55
N MET A 251 8.59 -8.27 10.62
CA MET A 251 7.32 -8.61 11.29
C MET A 251 6.63 -9.79 10.60
N ASP A 252 6.54 -9.77 9.26
CA ASP A 252 5.99 -10.87 8.48
C ASP A 252 6.78 -12.16 8.68
N ALA A 253 8.12 -12.09 8.65
CA ALA A 253 8.97 -13.25 8.88
C ALA A 253 8.81 -13.82 10.30
N ALA A 254 8.75 -12.96 11.32
CA ALA A 254 8.60 -13.37 12.70
C ALA A 254 7.24 -14.03 12.96
N ARG A 255 6.15 -13.40 12.49
CA ARG A 255 4.78 -13.93 12.61
C ARG A 255 4.57 -15.18 11.75
N THR A 256 5.25 -15.29 10.60
CA THR A 256 5.23 -16.52 9.79
C THR A 256 6.01 -17.65 10.45
N ALA A 257 7.14 -17.37 11.12
CA ALA A 257 7.91 -18.39 11.86
C ALA A 257 7.09 -19.04 12.99
N LEU A 258 6.21 -18.27 13.65
CA LEU A 258 5.24 -18.81 14.62
C LEU A 258 4.23 -19.81 14.01
N ARG A 259 4.06 -19.80 12.69
CA ARG A 259 3.07 -20.58 11.92
C ARG A 259 3.72 -21.57 10.93
N ALA A 260 5.02 -21.83 11.08
CA ALA A 260 5.79 -22.50 10.02
C ALA A 260 5.30 -23.93 9.71
N THR A 261 4.82 -24.66 10.72
CA THR A 261 4.30 -26.02 10.53
C THR A 261 2.99 -26.09 9.76
N GLU A 262 2.12 -25.10 9.90
CA GLU A 262 0.82 -25.08 9.25
C GLU A 262 0.96 -24.93 7.72
N TYR A 263 1.95 -24.14 7.29
CA TYR A 263 2.35 -24.06 5.87
C TYR A 263 2.93 -25.40 5.37
N ALA A 264 3.71 -26.09 6.19
CA ALA A 264 4.26 -27.41 5.84
C ALA A 264 3.16 -28.48 5.69
N GLU A 265 2.13 -28.47 6.54
CA GLU A 265 1.01 -29.41 6.43
C GLU A 265 0.15 -29.17 5.17
N LEU A 266 -0.02 -27.91 4.74
CA LEU A 266 -0.70 -27.56 3.50
C LEU A 266 0.09 -28.02 2.26
N ALA A 267 1.41 -27.92 2.30
CA ALA A 267 2.30 -28.47 1.29
C ALA A 267 2.04 -29.97 1.06
N GLU A 268 2.05 -30.74 2.16
CA GLU A 268 1.82 -32.18 2.13
C GLU A 268 0.40 -32.54 1.67
N ALA A 269 -0.60 -31.73 2.01
CA ALA A 269 -1.98 -31.92 1.56
C ALA A 269 -2.15 -31.63 0.05
N ALA A 270 -1.43 -30.66 -0.50
CA ALA A 270 -1.48 -30.31 -1.93
C ALA A 270 -0.83 -31.38 -2.81
N ASP A 271 0.21 -32.07 -2.34
CA ASP A 271 0.92 -33.13 -3.09
C ASP A 271 0.16 -34.49 -3.12
N GLY A 272 -0.97 -34.63 -2.41
CA GLY A 272 -1.60 -35.93 -2.14
C GLY A 272 -3.01 -36.18 -2.69
N VAL A 273 -3.69 -35.22 -3.32
CA VAL A 273 -5.15 -35.33 -3.58
C VAL A 273 -5.52 -35.12 -5.06
N PRO A 274 -6.13 -36.11 -5.75
CA PRO A 274 -6.81 -35.88 -7.02
C PRO A 274 -8.00 -34.94 -6.83
N HIS A 275 -8.21 -34.04 -7.80
CA HIS A 275 -9.11 -32.88 -7.79
C HIS A 275 -10.63 -33.09 -7.55
N ASP A 276 -11.08 -34.23 -7.03
CA ASP A 276 -12.50 -34.52 -6.84
C ASP A 276 -12.88 -34.81 -5.38
N ARG A 277 -13.67 -33.88 -4.83
CA ARG A 277 -14.55 -33.96 -3.65
C ARG A 277 -13.89 -33.88 -2.26
N GLU A 278 -14.01 -32.69 -1.69
CA GLU A 278 -13.93 -32.40 -0.25
C GLU A 278 -14.74 -33.41 0.58
N SER A 279 -14.13 -33.94 1.63
CA SER A 279 -14.86 -34.63 2.69
C SER A 279 -14.41 -34.11 4.05
N ALA A 280 -15.39 -33.95 4.94
CA ALA A 280 -15.29 -33.46 6.32
C ALA A 280 -14.22 -34.15 7.21
N ALA A 281 -13.55 -35.18 6.71
CA ALA A 281 -12.42 -35.83 7.37
C ALA A 281 -11.15 -34.95 7.38
N SER A 282 -10.91 -34.12 6.37
CA SER A 282 -9.77 -33.18 6.33
C SER A 282 -9.92 -32.08 7.40
N LEU A 283 -11.14 -31.56 7.54
CA LEU A 283 -11.48 -30.54 8.54
C LEU A 283 -11.39 -31.06 9.98
N ALA A 284 -11.76 -32.31 10.23
CA ALA A 284 -11.68 -32.91 11.57
C ALA A 284 -10.22 -33.19 12.00
N LEU A 285 -9.33 -33.50 11.05
CA LEU A 285 -7.91 -33.72 11.33
C LEU A 285 -7.14 -32.40 11.52
N SER A 286 -7.47 -31.36 10.75
CA SER A 286 -6.93 -30.01 10.96
C SER A 286 -7.37 -29.41 12.30
N THR A 287 -8.62 -29.65 12.72
CA THR A 287 -9.13 -29.18 14.03
C THR A 287 -8.44 -29.87 15.22
N ALA A 288 -8.08 -31.15 15.10
CA ALA A 288 -7.41 -31.89 16.16
C ALA A 288 -5.91 -31.56 16.29
N ARG A 289 -5.26 -31.12 15.20
CA ARG A 289 -3.84 -30.72 15.18
C ARG A 289 -3.61 -29.23 15.44
N ALA A 290 -4.56 -28.36 15.09
CA ALA A 290 -4.59 -26.95 15.48
C ALA A 290 -4.54 -26.72 17.02
N ALA A 291 -4.83 -27.74 17.82
CA ALA A 291 -4.67 -27.71 19.27
C ALA A 291 -3.21 -27.88 19.75
N SER A 292 -2.29 -28.30 18.88
CA SER A 292 -0.86 -28.44 19.15
C SER A 292 -0.10 -27.32 18.44
N ARG A 293 0.22 -26.23 19.16
CA ARG A 293 1.14 -25.16 18.70
C ARG A 293 2.41 -25.80 18.12
N SER A 294 2.66 -25.67 16.83
CA SER A 294 3.80 -26.38 16.21
C SER A 294 4.74 -25.52 15.35
N GLY A 295 4.55 -24.20 15.19
CA GLY A 295 5.63 -23.32 14.70
C GLY A 295 6.70 -23.05 15.77
N ALA A 296 7.60 -22.09 15.54
CA ALA A 296 8.60 -21.71 16.53
C ALA A 296 7.96 -21.44 17.90
N ARG A 297 8.51 -22.02 18.97
CA ARG A 297 7.99 -21.83 20.34
C ARG A 297 8.35 -20.46 20.90
N GLN A 298 9.48 -19.91 20.47
CA GLN A 298 9.97 -18.60 20.84
C GLN A 298 10.50 -17.91 19.58
N VAL A 299 10.00 -16.71 19.33
CA VAL A 299 10.49 -15.85 18.26
C VAL A 299 10.92 -14.53 18.88
N THR A 300 12.15 -14.12 18.57
CA THR A 300 12.74 -12.87 19.05
C THR A 300 13.13 -12.01 17.85
N VAL A 301 12.63 -10.78 17.81
CA VAL A 301 13.03 -9.76 16.84
C VAL A 301 14.15 -8.93 17.45
N ILE A 302 15.25 -8.78 16.70
CA ILE A 302 16.41 -7.96 17.06
C ILE A 302 16.53 -6.84 16.04
N SER A 303 16.43 -5.60 16.50
CA SER A 303 16.48 -4.38 15.69
C SER A 303 17.62 -3.47 16.11
N LEU A 304 18.19 -2.74 15.14
CA LEU A 304 19.17 -1.69 15.42
C LEU A 304 18.48 -0.50 16.09
N GLU A 305 17.26 -0.25 15.63
CA GLU A 305 16.34 0.78 16.04
C GLU A 305 15.81 0.54 17.46
N ASP A 306 15.48 1.65 18.13
CA ASP A 306 14.60 1.63 19.30
C ASP A 306 13.14 1.37 18.92
N ASP A 307 12.28 1.17 19.92
CA ASP A 307 10.86 0.87 19.71
C ASP A 307 10.13 1.94 18.87
N ASP A 308 10.45 3.21 19.06
CA ASP A 308 9.86 4.36 18.34
C ASP A 308 10.60 4.70 17.02
N GLU A 309 11.73 4.06 16.75
CA GLU A 309 12.55 4.26 15.55
C GLU A 309 12.34 3.14 14.50
N MET A 310 11.64 2.06 14.86
CA MET A 310 11.43 0.91 13.97
C MET A 310 10.70 1.31 12.67
N PRO A 311 11.19 0.91 11.48
CA PRO A 311 10.54 1.25 10.21
C PRO A 311 9.20 0.55 9.95
N ALA A 312 8.90 -0.54 10.66
CA ALA A 312 7.64 -1.25 10.49
C ALA A 312 6.45 -0.37 10.89
N SER A 313 5.29 -0.62 10.26
CA SER A 313 4.07 0.09 10.65
C SER A 313 3.70 -0.22 12.12
N PRO A 314 3.22 0.77 12.90
CA PRO A 314 2.91 0.57 14.31
C PRO A 314 1.95 -0.60 14.56
N PHE A 315 0.97 -0.77 13.67
CA PHE A 315 0.02 -1.87 13.71
C PHE A 315 0.70 -3.25 13.60
N GLU A 316 1.69 -3.42 12.72
CA GLU A 316 2.40 -4.72 12.59
C GLU A 316 3.25 -5.04 13.82
N ILE A 317 3.81 -4.02 14.46
CA ILE A 317 4.55 -4.16 15.73
C ILE A 317 3.58 -4.56 16.85
N GLU A 318 2.45 -3.88 16.98
CA GLU A 318 1.39 -4.21 17.95
C GLU A 318 0.87 -5.64 17.79
N GLU A 319 0.64 -6.06 16.54
CA GLU A 319 0.20 -7.42 16.22
C GLU A 319 1.25 -8.48 16.55
N ALA A 320 2.53 -8.19 16.30
CA ALA A 320 3.63 -9.07 16.69
C ALA A 320 3.72 -9.21 18.22
N HIS A 321 3.60 -8.11 18.97
CA HIS A 321 3.52 -8.16 20.44
C HIS A 321 2.31 -8.96 20.94
N ALA A 322 1.14 -8.77 20.34
CA ALA A 322 -0.08 -9.49 20.70
C ALA A 322 0.07 -11.02 20.50
N GLU A 323 0.89 -11.43 19.54
CA GLU A 323 1.22 -12.84 19.27
C GLU A 323 2.35 -13.39 20.15
N GLY A 324 2.93 -12.57 21.05
CA GLY A 324 3.94 -12.98 22.02
C GLY A 324 5.37 -12.98 21.47
N ILE A 325 5.63 -12.27 20.37
CA ILE A 325 6.98 -12.07 19.83
C ILE A 325 7.76 -11.15 20.78
N GLU A 326 8.97 -11.57 21.13
CA GLU A 326 9.89 -10.80 21.97
C GLU A 326 10.67 -9.80 21.12
N PHE A 327 10.86 -8.58 21.60
CA PHE A 327 11.65 -7.55 20.93
C PHE A 327 12.87 -7.21 21.76
N VAL A 328 14.03 -7.13 21.09
CA VAL A 328 15.30 -6.70 21.67
C VAL A 328 15.82 -5.53 20.82
N PRO A 329 15.36 -4.30 21.11
CA PRO A 329 15.82 -3.11 20.40
C PRO A 329 17.26 -2.77 20.75
N ARG A 330 17.82 -1.78 20.02
CA ARG A 330 19.19 -1.27 20.21
C ARG A 330 20.28 -2.36 20.15
N ARG A 331 20.11 -3.37 19.29
CA ARG A 331 21.08 -4.45 19.10
C ARG A 331 21.31 -4.80 17.64
N GLY A 332 22.57 -4.99 17.29
CA GLY A 332 23.00 -5.48 15.97
C GLY A 332 23.64 -6.87 16.06
N PRO A 333 23.65 -7.63 14.95
CA PRO A 333 24.33 -8.92 14.92
C PRO A 333 25.86 -8.72 14.89
N ALA A 334 26.58 -9.43 15.76
CA ALA A 334 28.05 -9.43 15.79
C ALA A 334 28.63 -10.66 15.10
N ARG A 335 28.10 -11.85 15.40
CA ARG A 335 28.43 -13.11 14.73
C ARG A 335 27.39 -14.20 15.02
N VAL A 336 27.28 -15.16 14.12
CA VAL A 336 26.44 -16.34 14.28
C VAL A 336 27.24 -17.43 15.01
N LEU A 337 26.66 -17.96 16.09
CA LEU A 337 27.25 -19.06 16.83
C LEU A 337 26.77 -20.38 16.23
N GLY A 338 27.70 -21.29 15.95
CA GLY A 338 27.36 -22.59 15.39
C GLY A 338 28.17 -23.75 15.94
N GLU A 339 27.54 -24.91 16.01
CA GLU A 339 28.16 -26.19 16.36
C GLU A 339 27.95 -27.18 15.22
N GLY A 340 29.04 -27.80 14.74
CA GLY A 340 28.95 -28.74 13.62
C GLY A 340 28.44 -28.14 12.30
N GLY A 341 28.55 -26.82 12.13
CA GLY A 341 28.05 -26.09 10.96
C GLY A 341 26.57 -25.73 11.03
N LYS A 342 25.89 -25.96 12.16
CA LYS A 342 24.50 -25.57 12.41
C LYS A 342 24.41 -24.42 13.40
N VAL A 343 23.43 -23.54 13.22
CA VAL A 343 23.14 -22.45 14.16
C VAL A 343 22.79 -23.01 15.55
N VAL A 344 23.37 -22.40 16.59
CA VAL A 344 23.00 -22.62 18.00
C VAL A 344 22.68 -21.32 18.73
N GLY A 345 22.98 -20.16 18.12
CA GLY A 345 22.68 -18.86 18.68
C GLY A 345 23.25 -17.69 17.88
N LEU A 346 22.98 -16.48 18.37
CA LEU A 346 23.49 -15.23 17.84
C LEU A 346 24.20 -14.44 18.95
N GLU A 347 25.42 -14.00 18.67
CA GLU A 347 26.06 -12.97 19.48
C GLU A 347 25.74 -11.60 18.88
N THR A 348 25.34 -10.67 19.74
CA THR A 348 24.92 -9.32 19.39
C THR A 348 25.84 -8.27 20.01
N ILE A 349 25.77 -7.07 19.47
CA ILE A 349 26.49 -5.88 19.93
C ILE A 349 25.48 -4.75 20.17
N GLY A 350 25.68 -3.97 21.23
CA GLY A 350 24.83 -2.81 21.55
C GLY A 350 24.92 -1.71 20.51
N VAL A 351 23.79 -1.10 20.19
CA VAL A 351 23.68 0.05 19.26
C VAL A 351 23.47 1.32 20.08
N THR A 352 24.35 2.30 19.90
CA THR A 352 24.29 3.57 20.63
C THR A 352 23.52 4.64 19.86
N SER A 353 23.54 4.58 18.53
CA SER A 353 22.71 5.41 17.64
C SER A 353 22.53 4.72 16.30
N VAL A 354 21.38 4.89 15.65
CA VAL A 354 21.14 4.37 14.29
C VAL A 354 21.42 5.44 13.23
N PHE A 355 21.10 6.69 13.54
CA PHE A 355 21.23 7.82 12.64
C PHE A 355 22.33 8.78 13.10
N ASP A 356 22.96 9.47 12.15
CA ASP A 356 23.84 10.61 12.45
C ASP A 356 23.05 11.91 12.74
N GLU A 357 23.75 13.00 13.04
CA GLU A 357 23.14 14.31 13.35
C GLU A 357 22.32 14.87 12.17
N GLU A 358 22.58 14.41 10.94
CA GLU A 358 21.83 14.78 9.75
C GLU A 358 20.67 13.82 9.43
N GLY A 359 20.40 12.84 10.30
CA GLY A 359 19.33 11.86 10.12
C GLY A 359 19.64 10.77 9.09
N ARG A 360 20.91 10.63 8.66
CA ARG A 360 21.30 9.57 7.72
C ARG A 360 21.60 8.30 8.48
N PHE A 361 21.22 7.16 7.89
CA PHE A 361 21.48 5.85 8.45
C PHE A 361 23.00 5.60 8.57
N ALA A 362 23.51 5.58 9.81
CA ALA A 362 24.93 5.49 10.13
C ALA A 362 25.13 4.88 11.54
N PRO A 363 24.76 3.59 11.72
CA PRO A 363 24.70 2.98 13.04
C PRO A 363 26.06 2.96 13.74
N GLN A 364 26.05 3.32 15.02
CA GLN A 364 27.19 3.29 15.94
C GLN A 364 27.01 2.18 16.96
N PHE A 365 28.10 1.49 17.27
CA PHE A 365 28.07 0.29 18.10
C PHE A 365 28.96 0.43 19.33
N ASP A 366 28.53 -0.15 20.46
CA ASP A 366 29.34 -0.33 21.66
C ASP A 366 29.92 -1.76 21.70
N PRO A 367 31.21 -1.95 21.39
CA PRO A 367 31.83 -3.29 21.33
C PRO A 367 31.92 -4.00 22.69
N GLU A 368 31.76 -3.27 23.80
CA GLU A 368 31.78 -3.83 25.16
C GLU A 368 30.39 -4.39 25.56
N ASP A 369 29.31 -3.91 24.95
CA ASP A 369 27.96 -4.42 25.17
C ASP A 369 27.66 -5.63 24.27
N ARG A 370 28.17 -6.81 24.66
CA ARG A 370 27.89 -8.08 23.99
C ARG A 370 26.88 -8.92 24.75
N GLN A 371 25.93 -9.49 24.01
CA GLN A 371 24.97 -10.46 24.54
C GLN A 371 24.79 -11.63 23.58
N THR A 372 24.52 -12.80 24.13
CA THR A 372 24.27 -14.03 23.37
C THR A 372 22.83 -14.47 23.56
N PHE A 373 22.20 -14.86 22.46
CA PHE A 373 20.84 -15.40 22.42
C PHE A 373 20.88 -16.78 21.77
N ASP A 374 20.26 -17.77 22.41
CA ASP A 374 20.17 -19.13 21.87
C ASP A 374 19.13 -19.17 20.74
N ALA A 375 19.47 -19.81 19.62
CA ALA A 375 18.60 -19.92 18.46
C ALA A 375 18.89 -21.19 17.68
N ASP A 376 17.84 -21.78 17.10
CA ASP A 376 17.96 -22.87 16.12
C ASP A 376 18.01 -22.30 14.68
N THR A 377 17.37 -21.14 14.47
CA THR A 377 17.30 -20.45 13.17
C THR A 377 17.49 -18.94 13.34
N ILE A 378 18.21 -18.32 12.40
CA ILE A 378 18.36 -16.86 12.29
C ILE A 378 17.82 -16.43 10.92
N ILE A 379 16.86 -15.52 10.89
CA ILE A 379 16.25 -14.98 9.67
C ILE A 379 16.72 -13.53 9.47
N LEU A 380 17.43 -13.27 8.38
CA LEU A 380 17.95 -11.96 8.02
C LEU A 380 16.90 -11.17 7.22
N ALA A 381 16.30 -10.16 7.84
CA ALA A 381 15.32 -9.25 7.25
C ALA A 381 15.92 -7.85 7.01
N ILE A 382 17.15 -7.80 6.47
CA ILE A 382 17.96 -6.58 6.30
C ILE A 382 17.85 -5.94 4.91
N GLY A 383 16.76 -6.23 4.20
CA GLY A 383 16.41 -5.62 2.92
C GLY A 383 16.47 -6.54 1.71
N GLN A 384 16.04 -5.99 0.57
CA GLN A 384 15.85 -6.70 -0.69
C GLN A 384 16.86 -6.25 -1.75
N ALA A 385 17.04 -7.08 -2.77
CA ALA A 385 17.90 -6.85 -3.91
C ALA A 385 17.21 -7.26 -5.21
N ILE A 386 17.71 -6.72 -6.32
CA ILE A 386 17.18 -6.92 -7.67
C ILE A 386 18.13 -7.86 -8.41
N ASP A 387 17.55 -8.78 -9.18
CA ASP A 387 18.30 -9.64 -10.10
C ASP A 387 18.69 -8.85 -11.35
N LEU A 388 19.76 -8.06 -11.24
CA LEU A 388 20.25 -7.22 -12.34
C LEU A 388 20.95 -8.03 -13.45
N ASP A 389 21.40 -9.24 -13.13
CA ASP A 389 22.07 -10.11 -14.09
C ASP A 389 21.09 -10.56 -15.19
N ALA A 390 19.79 -10.63 -14.86
CA ALA A 390 18.70 -10.89 -15.80
C ALA A 390 18.64 -9.90 -16.98
N LEU A 391 19.15 -8.68 -16.83
CA LEU A 391 19.11 -7.65 -17.87
C LEU A 391 20.10 -7.90 -19.01
N GLY A 392 21.12 -8.74 -18.79
CA GLY A 392 22.17 -9.00 -19.75
C GLY A 392 23.13 -7.81 -19.96
N PRO A 393 24.19 -8.00 -20.77
CA PRO A 393 25.25 -7.00 -20.96
C PRO A 393 24.81 -5.75 -21.73
N ASP A 394 23.80 -5.88 -22.61
CA ASP A 394 23.26 -4.80 -23.42
C ASP A 394 22.00 -4.16 -22.80
N GLY A 395 21.75 -4.46 -21.52
CA GLY A 395 20.63 -3.91 -20.75
C GLY A 395 20.81 -2.43 -20.36
N PRO A 396 19.79 -1.84 -19.71
CA PRO A 396 19.86 -0.48 -19.17
C PRO A 396 21.04 -0.23 -18.23
N ALA A 397 21.46 1.04 -18.14
CA ALA A 397 22.43 1.50 -17.16
C ALA A 397 21.94 1.19 -15.73
N ILE A 398 22.89 0.90 -14.84
CA ILE A 398 22.63 0.57 -13.44
C ILE A 398 23.08 1.73 -12.55
N SER A 399 22.20 2.15 -11.65
CA SER A 399 22.46 3.23 -10.71
C SER A 399 23.49 2.80 -9.63
N PRO A 400 24.15 3.75 -8.94
CA PRO A 400 25.01 3.42 -7.79
C PRO A 400 24.29 2.67 -6.66
N ARG A 401 22.96 2.77 -6.58
CA ARG A 401 22.13 2.07 -5.60
C ARG A 401 21.82 0.62 -5.99
N ARG A 402 22.38 0.13 -7.09
CA ARG A 402 22.11 -1.22 -7.65
C ARG A 402 20.64 -1.40 -8.03
N THR A 403 20.06 -0.37 -8.63
CA THR A 403 18.74 -0.39 -9.29
C THR A 403 18.91 -0.04 -10.77
N ILE A 404 17.88 -0.27 -11.59
CA ILE A 404 17.86 0.21 -12.97
C ILE A 404 17.86 1.75 -12.95
N ASP A 405 18.79 2.36 -13.69
CA ASP A 405 18.87 3.82 -13.82
C ASP A 405 17.77 4.33 -14.75
N ILE A 406 17.01 5.31 -14.27
CA ILE A 406 15.85 5.86 -14.96
C ILE A 406 15.76 7.38 -14.79
N ASP A 407 15.12 8.02 -15.76
CA ASP A 407 14.55 9.35 -15.56
C ASP A 407 13.42 9.27 -14.52
N GLN A 408 13.50 10.08 -13.48
CA GLN A 408 12.62 9.97 -12.30
C GLN A 408 11.17 10.40 -12.56
N VAL A 409 10.92 11.15 -13.64
CA VAL A 409 9.60 11.66 -14.00
C VAL A 409 8.89 10.68 -14.94
N THR A 410 9.60 10.23 -15.97
CA THR A 410 9.06 9.43 -17.08
C THR A 410 9.19 7.92 -16.85
N GLY A 411 10.19 7.49 -16.07
CA GLY A 411 10.56 6.07 -15.93
C GLY A 411 11.40 5.53 -17.10
N ALA A 412 11.77 6.38 -18.06
CA ALA A 412 12.56 5.98 -19.22
C ALA A 412 13.98 5.56 -18.79
N THR A 413 14.50 4.49 -19.38
CA THR A 413 15.85 4.01 -19.13
C THR A 413 16.86 4.63 -20.09
N SER A 414 18.14 4.23 -19.99
CA SER A 414 19.17 4.58 -20.97
C SER A 414 18.97 3.95 -22.36
N VAL A 415 18.04 3.00 -22.50
CA VAL A 415 17.72 2.33 -23.78
C VAL A 415 16.39 2.86 -24.30
N GLU A 416 16.40 3.41 -25.51
CA GLU A 416 15.20 3.96 -26.16
C GLU A 416 14.13 2.87 -26.34
N GLY A 417 12.87 3.20 -26.01
CA GLY A 417 11.75 2.27 -26.05
C GLY A 417 11.68 1.33 -24.83
N ILE A 418 12.52 1.53 -23.81
CA ILE A 418 12.51 0.74 -22.57
C ILE A 418 12.35 1.64 -21.35
N TRP A 419 11.37 1.29 -20.51
CA TRP A 419 11.09 1.91 -19.22
C TRP A 419 11.31 0.91 -18.09
N ALA A 420 11.52 1.41 -16.88
CA ALA A 420 11.56 0.60 -15.66
C ALA A 420 10.84 1.29 -14.50
N GLY A 421 10.28 0.51 -13.58
CA GLY A 421 9.45 1.04 -12.50
C GLY A 421 9.28 0.08 -11.34
N GLY A 422 8.59 0.55 -10.29
CA GLY A 422 8.49 -0.15 -9.02
C GLY A 422 9.86 -0.37 -8.37
N ASP A 423 10.01 -1.47 -7.63
CA ASP A 423 11.21 -1.72 -6.85
C ASP A 423 12.47 -1.89 -7.71
N ALA A 424 12.34 -2.37 -8.96
CA ALA A 424 13.47 -2.58 -9.86
C ALA A 424 14.21 -1.28 -10.21
N ALA A 425 13.49 -0.16 -10.26
CA ALA A 425 14.07 1.14 -10.62
C ALA A 425 14.38 2.02 -9.40
N LYS A 426 13.53 1.95 -8.37
CA LYS A 426 13.55 2.90 -7.25
C LYS A 426 13.83 2.25 -5.88
N GLY A 427 14.07 0.94 -5.86
CA GLY A 427 14.28 0.16 -4.65
C GLY A 427 12.97 -0.18 -3.92
N PRO A 428 13.04 -1.07 -2.90
CA PRO A 428 11.87 -1.58 -2.18
C PRO A 428 11.05 -0.45 -1.58
N ARG A 429 9.79 -0.34 -1.97
CA ARG A 429 8.86 0.69 -1.51
C ARG A 429 7.48 0.10 -1.24
N THR A 430 6.55 0.95 -0.82
CA THR A 430 5.20 0.49 -0.49
C THR A 430 4.46 0.00 -1.73
N LEU A 431 3.53 -0.93 -1.53
CA LEU A 431 2.70 -1.50 -2.60
C LEU A 431 2.05 -0.40 -3.48
N ILE A 432 1.49 0.63 -2.84
CA ILE A 432 0.76 1.70 -3.51
C ILE A 432 1.67 2.60 -4.36
N GLU A 433 2.94 2.76 -3.96
CA GLU A 433 3.93 3.47 -4.78
C GLU A 433 4.33 2.68 -6.03
N ALA A 434 4.45 1.36 -5.92
CA ALA A 434 4.72 0.50 -7.07
C ALA A 434 3.58 0.55 -8.09
N ILE A 435 2.32 0.54 -7.61
CA ILE A 435 1.13 0.73 -8.46
C ILE A 435 1.20 2.09 -9.15
N ALA A 436 1.48 3.16 -8.40
CA ALA A 436 1.60 4.52 -8.96
C ALA A 436 2.70 4.63 -10.04
N ASP A 437 3.86 3.98 -9.83
CA ASP A 437 4.91 3.93 -10.85
C ASP A 437 4.46 3.23 -12.13
N GLY A 438 3.74 2.11 -12.01
CA GLY A 438 3.16 1.42 -13.17
C GLY A 438 2.25 2.33 -13.98
N ARG A 439 1.32 3.02 -13.31
CA ARG A 439 0.37 3.95 -13.93
C ARG A 439 1.06 5.15 -14.60
N ARG A 440 2.03 5.75 -13.92
CA ARG A 440 2.83 6.86 -14.49
C ARG A 440 3.60 6.41 -15.73
N THR A 441 4.21 5.23 -15.67
CA THR A 441 4.98 4.69 -16.79
C THR A 441 4.07 4.36 -17.98
N ALA A 442 2.88 3.81 -17.74
CA ALA A 442 1.86 3.59 -18.77
C ALA A 442 1.47 4.91 -19.47
N SER A 443 1.29 5.98 -18.70
CA SER A 443 1.01 7.32 -19.23
C SER A 443 2.17 7.85 -20.07
N ASP A 444 3.41 7.60 -19.68
CA ASP A 444 4.59 8.03 -20.43
C ASP A 444 4.77 7.26 -21.75
N ILE A 445 4.64 5.93 -21.71
CA ILE A 445 4.61 5.08 -22.93
C ILE A 445 3.51 5.54 -23.89
N HIS A 446 2.34 5.92 -23.35
CA HIS A 446 1.26 6.46 -24.17
C HIS A 446 1.66 7.75 -24.91
N ARG A 447 2.34 8.68 -24.21
CA ARG A 447 2.87 9.92 -24.82
C ARG A 447 3.95 9.63 -25.84
N PHE A 448 4.82 8.66 -25.59
CA PHE A 448 5.86 8.24 -26.53
C PHE A 448 5.28 7.81 -27.88
N PHE A 449 4.15 7.11 -27.89
CA PHE A 449 3.43 6.74 -29.12
C PHE A 449 2.55 7.87 -29.71
N GLY A 450 2.70 9.11 -29.23
CA GLY A 450 1.94 10.27 -29.71
C GLY A 450 0.50 10.32 -29.19
N GLY A 451 0.18 9.54 -28.16
CA GLY A 451 -1.05 9.70 -27.42
C GLY A 451 -1.10 11.06 -26.73
N ALA A 452 -2.29 11.67 -26.71
CA ALA A 452 -2.46 12.90 -25.94
C ALA A 452 -2.20 12.58 -24.46
N ALA A 453 -1.48 13.46 -23.78
CA ALA A 453 -1.53 13.41 -22.32
C ALA A 453 -3.01 13.51 -21.92
N GLU A 454 -3.42 12.75 -20.90
CA GLU A 454 -4.57 13.21 -20.12
C GLU A 454 -4.20 14.61 -19.64
N GLU A 455 -4.71 15.64 -20.31
CA GLU A 455 -4.57 17.00 -19.81
C GLU A 455 -5.27 17.00 -18.46
N PRO A 456 -4.65 17.53 -17.38
CA PRO A 456 -5.39 17.76 -16.16
C PRO A 456 -6.57 18.65 -16.58
N GLU A 457 -7.79 18.11 -16.54
CA GLU A 457 -8.97 18.92 -16.79
C GLU A 457 -8.86 20.14 -15.89
N GLU A 458 -9.05 21.35 -16.44
CA GLU A 458 -9.10 22.56 -15.63
C GLU A 458 -10.22 22.35 -14.61
N GLY A 459 -9.82 21.98 -13.38
CA GLY A 459 -10.76 21.61 -12.34
C GLY A 459 -11.75 22.76 -12.16
N THR A 460 -13.02 22.41 -11.98
CA THR A 460 -14.05 23.40 -11.75
C THR A 460 -14.62 23.22 -10.36
N MET A 461 -14.87 24.33 -9.67
CA MET A 461 -15.61 24.30 -8.42
C MET A 461 -17.09 24.11 -8.72
N VAL A 462 -17.64 22.96 -8.33
CA VAL A 462 -19.06 22.63 -8.51
C VAL A 462 -19.77 22.82 -7.18
N GLN A 463 -20.73 23.75 -7.15
CA GLN A 463 -21.59 23.92 -5.97
C GLN A 463 -22.47 22.69 -5.79
N LEU A 464 -22.47 22.13 -4.57
CA LEU A 464 -23.31 20.99 -4.23
C LEU A 464 -24.79 21.41 -4.15
N GLN A 465 -25.65 20.62 -4.77
CA GLN A 465 -27.11 20.78 -4.68
C GLN A 465 -27.60 20.54 -3.24
N GLN A 466 -26.96 19.59 -2.55
CA GLN A 466 -27.24 19.22 -1.18
C GLN A 466 -25.92 18.92 -0.47
N PHE A 467 -25.78 19.44 0.75
CA PHE A 467 -24.68 19.11 1.63
C PHE A 467 -25.25 18.83 3.02
N HIS A 468 -24.98 17.64 3.54
CA HIS A 468 -25.38 17.28 4.90
C HIS A 468 -24.36 17.83 5.88
N ARG A 469 -24.84 18.64 6.82
CA ARG A 469 -24.09 19.07 8.00
C ARG A 469 -23.59 17.84 8.76
N LEU A 470 -22.38 17.94 9.32
CA LEU A 470 -21.90 16.94 10.29
C LEU A 470 -22.84 16.89 11.51
N ASP A 471 -23.03 15.69 12.06
CA ASP A 471 -23.79 15.50 13.29
C ASP A 471 -23.13 16.29 14.45
N ASP A 472 -23.94 16.82 15.37
CA ASP A 472 -23.51 17.59 16.54
C ASP A 472 -22.57 16.80 17.47
N ILE A 473 -22.48 15.49 17.30
CA ILE A 473 -21.54 14.62 18.03
C ILE A 473 -20.20 14.40 17.32
N TYR A 474 -19.89 15.13 16.23
CA TYR A 474 -18.67 14.94 15.41
C TYR A 474 -17.35 14.98 16.19
N ASP A 475 -17.33 15.65 17.35
CA ASP A 475 -16.20 15.80 18.28
C ASP A 475 -16.17 14.72 19.37
N ARG A 476 -17.18 13.84 19.42
CA ARG A 476 -17.34 12.80 20.46
C ARG A 476 -17.28 11.37 19.94
N ILE A 477 -17.38 11.16 18.63
CA ILE A 477 -17.23 9.84 18.03
C ILE A 477 -15.74 9.50 17.99
N GLY A 478 -15.32 8.58 18.87
CA GLY A 478 -13.96 8.04 18.89
C GLY A 478 -13.70 7.08 17.72
N ARG A 479 -12.43 6.81 17.43
CA ARG A 479 -12.03 5.88 16.37
C ARG A 479 -12.56 4.49 16.66
N VAL A 480 -13.05 3.82 15.61
CA VAL A 480 -13.42 2.42 15.69
C VAL A 480 -12.19 1.58 15.36
N ASP A 481 -11.73 0.79 16.33
CA ASP A 481 -10.65 -0.16 16.10
C ASP A 481 -11.04 -1.19 15.04
N VAL A 482 -10.11 -1.51 14.15
CA VAL A 482 -10.31 -2.52 13.11
C VAL A 482 -10.46 -3.88 13.78
N PRO A 483 -11.59 -4.59 13.59
CA PRO A 483 -11.80 -5.88 14.24
C PRO A 483 -10.76 -6.92 13.80
N THR A 484 -10.11 -7.55 14.77
CA THR A 484 -9.16 -8.66 14.54
C THR A 484 -9.63 -9.95 15.20
N LEU A 485 -9.12 -11.08 14.73
CA LEU A 485 -9.26 -12.36 15.41
C LEU A 485 -8.56 -12.31 16.77
N GLU A 486 -9.21 -12.85 17.80
CA GLU A 486 -8.57 -13.09 19.10
C GLU A 486 -7.30 -13.93 18.90
N THR A 487 -6.23 -13.62 19.63
CA THR A 487 -4.91 -14.24 19.47
C THR A 487 -4.94 -15.77 19.52
N GLY A 488 -5.76 -16.35 20.40
CA GLY A 488 -5.96 -17.81 20.48
C GLY A 488 -6.65 -18.45 19.27
N ARG A 489 -7.23 -17.64 18.37
CA ARG A 489 -7.88 -18.06 17.12
C ARG A 489 -7.06 -17.73 15.87
N ARG A 490 -5.90 -17.08 16.01
CA ARG A 490 -4.97 -16.75 14.91
C ARG A 490 -4.15 -17.97 14.47
N ILE A 491 -4.84 -19.07 14.21
CA ILE A 491 -4.25 -20.34 13.80
C ILE A 491 -4.17 -20.43 12.27
N GLY A 492 -3.05 -20.96 11.76
CA GLY A 492 -2.84 -21.16 10.34
C GLY A 492 -2.91 -19.87 9.51
N LEU A 493 -3.67 -19.91 8.42
CA LEU A 493 -3.71 -18.87 7.38
C LEU A 493 -4.96 -17.98 7.43
N ALA A 494 -5.77 -18.08 8.49
CA ALA A 494 -6.96 -17.25 8.62
C ALA A 494 -6.57 -15.76 8.65
N GLU A 495 -7.26 -14.94 7.84
CA GLU A 495 -7.05 -13.49 7.84
C GLU A 495 -7.23 -12.94 9.26
N VAL A 496 -6.20 -12.25 9.77
CA VAL A 496 -6.20 -11.77 11.16
C VAL A 496 -7.13 -10.57 11.32
N GLU A 497 -7.05 -9.61 10.40
CA GLU A 497 -8.04 -8.55 10.31
C GLU A 497 -9.33 -9.10 9.69
N THR A 498 -10.47 -8.82 10.32
CA THR A 498 -11.79 -9.31 9.87
C THR A 498 -12.65 -8.21 9.21
N GLY A 499 -12.17 -6.96 9.22
CA GLY A 499 -12.88 -5.83 8.63
C GLY A 499 -14.04 -5.30 9.47
N PHE A 500 -14.66 -4.21 9.02
CA PHE A 500 -15.78 -3.58 9.72
C PHE A 500 -17.11 -4.23 9.37
N THR A 501 -17.99 -4.33 10.36
CA THR A 501 -19.43 -4.49 10.10
C THR A 501 -20.01 -3.23 9.46
N PRO A 502 -21.19 -3.28 8.79
CA PRO A 502 -21.83 -2.08 8.25
C PRO A 502 -21.99 -0.95 9.27
N ASP A 503 -22.45 -1.26 10.48
CA ASP A 503 -22.64 -0.24 11.52
C ASP A 503 -21.32 0.40 11.97
N GLN A 504 -20.25 -0.40 12.10
CA GLN A 504 -18.91 0.10 12.41
C GLN A 504 -18.35 0.97 11.28
N ALA A 505 -18.52 0.53 10.02
CA ALA A 505 -18.07 1.29 8.86
C ALA A 505 -18.80 2.64 8.76
N ARG A 506 -20.12 2.67 8.98
CA ARG A 506 -20.89 3.93 9.06
C ARG A 506 -20.42 4.81 10.20
N CYS A 507 -20.20 4.25 11.39
CA CYS A 507 -19.73 5.00 12.55
C CYS A 507 -18.39 5.67 12.29
N GLU A 508 -17.40 4.90 11.81
CA GLU A 508 -16.06 5.40 11.50
C GLU A 508 -16.08 6.39 10.33
N ALA A 509 -16.84 6.12 9.26
CA ALA A 509 -16.95 7.01 8.12
C ALA A 509 -17.57 8.38 8.47
N ASN A 510 -18.52 8.42 9.42
CA ASN A 510 -19.14 9.66 9.89
C ASN A 510 -18.17 10.60 10.64
N ARG A 511 -16.98 10.13 11.02
CA ARG A 511 -15.92 10.98 11.62
C ARG A 511 -15.21 11.85 10.58
N CYS A 512 -15.34 11.52 9.28
CA CYS A 512 -14.64 12.20 8.20
C CYS A 512 -15.01 13.69 8.11
N LEU A 513 -13.99 14.56 8.07
CA LEU A 513 -14.16 16.01 7.95
C LEU A 513 -14.54 16.48 6.55
N ARG A 514 -14.68 15.58 5.57
CA ARG A 514 -15.03 15.89 4.18
C ARG A 514 -14.16 17.00 3.57
N CYS A 515 -12.84 16.97 3.77
CA CYS A 515 -11.90 18.01 3.31
C CYS A 515 -11.95 18.32 1.80
N PHE A 516 -12.49 17.40 0.99
CA PHE A 516 -12.72 17.59 -0.45
C PHE A 516 -13.84 18.61 -0.77
N ALA A 517 -14.67 18.95 0.22
CA ALA A 517 -15.68 19.98 0.12
C ALA A 517 -15.10 21.33 0.58
N ASN A 518 -15.55 22.44 -0.01
CA ASN A 518 -15.05 23.79 0.24
C ASN A 518 -16.22 24.76 0.44
N ILE A 519 -16.04 25.76 1.29
CA ILE A 519 -17.09 26.77 1.54
C ILE A 519 -17.04 27.80 0.42
N LEU A 520 -18.16 28.00 -0.25
CA LEU A 520 -18.32 28.99 -1.31
C LEU A 520 -19.09 30.20 -0.81
N LEU A 521 -18.59 31.40 -1.12
CA LEU A 521 -19.22 32.67 -0.79
C LEU A 521 -19.79 33.35 -2.04
N ASP A 522 -21.10 33.57 -2.04
CA ASP A 522 -21.77 34.49 -2.96
C ASP A 522 -21.70 35.92 -2.41
N THR A 523 -20.76 36.70 -2.95
CA THR A 523 -20.54 38.09 -2.55
C THR A 523 -21.72 39.01 -2.87
N SER A 524 -22.62 38.63 -3.78
CA SER A 524 -23.81 39.42 -4.11
C SER A 524 -24.93 39.28 -3.06
N ARG A 525 -24.90 38.18 -2.28
CA ARG A 525 -25.88 37.88 -1.22
C ARG A 525 -25.35 38.17 0.19
N CYS A 526 -24.03 38.27 0.35
CA CYS A 526 -23.42 38.51 1.65
C CYS A 526 -23.69 39.94 2.15
N VAL A 527 -24.19 40.05 3.38
CA VAL A 527 -24.48 41.34 4.04
C VAL A 527 -23.48 41.70 5.15
N LEU A 528 -22.35 40.97 5.24
CA LEU A 528 -21.26 41.20 6.19
C LEU A 528 -21.70 41.24 7.68
N CYS A 529 -22.70 40.44 8.04
CA CYS A 529 -23.27 40.40 9.40
C CYS A 529 -22.40 39.69 10.46
N ALA A 530 -21.27 39.09 10.06
CA ALA A 530 -20.34 38.34 10.92
C ALA A 530 -20.90 37.10 11.63
N LEU A 531 -22.16 36.70 11.39
CA LEU A 531 -22.76 35.52 12.05
C LEU A 531 -22.02 34.21 11.72
N CYS A 532 -21.40 34.12 10.55
CA CYS A 532 -20.57 32.97 10.19
C CYS A 532 -19.28 32.87 11.02
N ALA A 533 -18.69 34.00 11.39
CA ALA A 533 -17.54 34.05 12.29
C ALA A 533 -17.94 33.72 13.73
N ASP A 534 -19.05 34.31 14.20
CA ASP A 534 -19.59 34.09 15.56
C ASP A 534 -19.94 32.61 15.84
N VAL A 535 -20.49 31.90 14.86
CA VAL A 535 -20.87 30.49 15.02
C VAL A 535 -19.71 29.51 14.80
N CYS A 536 -18.55 29.99 14.35
CA CYS A 536 -17.45 29.12 13.98
C CYS A 536 -16.74 28.56 15.24
N PRO A 537 -16.70 27.23 15.46
CA PRO A 537 -16.13 26.68 16.68
C PRO A 537 -14.59 26.76 16.76
N TYR A 538 -13.93 27.10 15.65
CA TYR A 538 -12.46 27.17 15.53
C TYR A 538 -11.96 28.59 15.21
N ASP A 539 -12.83 29.62 15.27
CA ASP A 539 -12.47 31.03 15.05
C ASP A 539 -11.69 31.30 13.75
N LEU A 540 -12.00 30.55 12.68
CA LEU A 540 -11.24 30.56 11.41
C LEU A 540 -11.86 31.43 10.31
N ILE A 541 -13.00 32.07 10.58
CA ILE A 541 -13.63 33.04 9.68
C ILE A 541 -13.43 34.43 10.26
N SER A 542 -12.87 35.35 9.47
CA SER A 542 -12.68 36.74 9.88
C SER A 542 -13.15 37.71 8.81
N LEU A 543 -13.55 38.91 9.25
CA LEU A 543 -13.86 40.04 8.39
C LEU A 543 -12.69 41.02 8.46
N VAL A 544 -11.96 41.16 7.36
CA VAL A 544 -10.77 42.00 7.26
C VAL A 544 -10.96 43.09 6.21
N PRO A 545 -10.25 44.23 6.29
CA PRO A 545 -10.12 45.13 5.15
C PRO A 545 -9.60 44.37 3.91
N SER A 546 -10.21 44.58 2.75
CA SER A 546 -9.79 43.93 1.49
C SER A 546 -8.34 44.19 1.12
N GLU A 547 -7.82 45.37 1.49
CA GLU A 547 -6.43 45.79 1.30
C GLU A 547 -5.41 44.90 2.03
N GLU A 548 -5.83 44.19 3.09
CA GLU A 548 -4.98 43.21 3.80
C GLU A 548 -4.83 41.90 3.01
N ILE A 549 -5.77 41.60 2.09
CA ILE A 549 -5.75 40.40 1.24
C ILE A 549 -5.10 40.70 -0.10
N ASP A 550 -5.54 41.77 -0.76
CA ASP A 550 -5.00 42.23 -2.03
C ASP A 550 -5.02 43.78 -2.06
N PRO A 551 -3.84 44.43 -1.97
CA PRO A 551 -3.72 45.89 -2.00
C PRO A 551 -4.28 46.54 -3.28
N ALA A 552 -4.51 45.77 -4.35
CA ALA A 552 -5.11 46.26 -5.60
C ALA A 552 -6.65 46.31 -5.55
N VAL A 553 -7.28 45.68 -4.55
CA VAL A 553 -8.73 45.68 -4.38
C VAL A 553 -9.16 46.98 -3.68
N PRO A 554 -10.22 47.67 -4.15
CA PRO A 554 -10.72 48.89 -3.51
C PRO A 554 -11.02 48.69 -2.03
N ALA A 555 -10.91 49.76 -1.23
CA ALA A 555 -11.23 49.78 0.19
C ALA A 555 -12.64 49.23 0.46
N SER A 556 -12.72 47.97 0.87
CA SER A 556 -13.94 47.25 1.22
C SER A 556 -13.66 46.26 2.35
N THR A 557 -14.65 45.47 2.75
CA THR A 557 -14.47 44.37 3.69
C THR A 557 -14.45 43.06 2.92
N ALA A 558 -13.50 42.20 3.23
CA ALA A 558 -13.40 40.84 2.73
C ALA A 558 -13.65 39.83 3.86
N LEU A 559 -14.23 38.69 3.50
CA LEU A 559 -14.33 37.52 4.37
C LEU A 559 -13.14 36.63 4.09
N MET A 560 -12.32 36.36 5.11
CA MET A 560 -11.22 35.43 5.05
C MET A 560 -11.62 34.14 5.77
N LEU A 561 -11.33 33.00 5.15
CA LEU A 561 -11.56 31.66 5.68
C LEU A 561 -10.23 30.91 5.65
N ASP A 562 -9.77 30.42 6.80
CA ASP A 562 -8.65 29.49 6.86
C ASP A 562 -9.15 28.08 6.50
N GLU A 563 -8.94 27.71 5.24
CA GLU A 563 -9.40 26.44 4.65
C GLU A 563 -8.64 25.22 5.19
N GLU A 564 -7.41 25.40 5.69
CA GLU A 564 -6.58 24.32 6.24
C GLU A 564 -7.08 23.89 7.62
N LYS A 565 -7.57 24.84 8.43
CA LYS A 565 -8.14 24.56 9.76
C LYS A 565 -9.61 24.19 9.75
N CYS A 566 -10.33 24.48 8.66
CA CYS A 566 -11.77 24.29 8.64
C CYS A 566 -12.15 22.80 8.58
N ILE A 567 -12.99 22.40 9.55
CA ILE A 567 -13.47 21.02 9.73
C ILE A 567 -14.76 20.70 8.96
N ARG A 568 -15.22 21.62 8.10
CA ARG A 568 -16.41 21.50 7.24
C ARG A 568 -17.71 21.13 7.98
N CYS A 569 -17.87 21.59 9.22
CA CYS A 569 -19.08 21.34 10.01
C CYS A 569 -20.34 22.05 9.48
N ALA A 570 -20.21 22.96 8.51
CA ALA A 570 -21.31 23.73 7.90
C ALA A 570 -22.17 24.60 8.83
N LEU A 571 -21.77 24.80 10.09
CA LEU A 571 -22.44 25.72 11.02
C LEU A 571 -22.58 27.15 10.45
N CYS A 572 -21.55 27.64 9.76
CA CYS A 572 -21.56 28.95 9.12
C CYS A 572 -22.59 29.05 7.97
N ILE A 573 -22.84 27.95 7.25
CA ILE A 573 -23.84 27.87 6.18
C ILE A 573 -25.23 27.92 6.80
N GLU A 574 -25.51 27.07 7.80
CA GLU A 574 -26.81 27.03 8.48
C GLU A 574 -27.17 28.35 9.16
N ARG A 575 -26.17 29.05 9.71
CA ARG A 575 -26.36 30.34 10.37
C ARG A 575 -26.56 31.50 9.40
N CYS A 576 -26.22 31.34 8.12
CA CYS A 576 -26.22 32.43 7.14
C CYS A 576 -27.65 32.90 6.82
N PRO A 577 -28.07 34.12 7.18
CA PRO A 577 -29.46 34.56 7.03
C PRO A 577 -29.87 34.87 5.58
N THR A 578 -28.89 34.94 4.67
CA THR A 578 -29.10 35.29 3.26
C THR A 578 -28.74 34.16 2.30
N ASP A 579 -28.41 32.96 2.81
CA ASP A 579 -27.80 31.83 2.08
C ASP A 579 -26.67 32.25 1.13
N ALA A 580 -25.82 33.17 1.60
CA ALA A 580 -24.63 33.61 0.87
C ALA A 580 -23.49 32.59 0.94
N LEU A 581 -23.55 31.64 1.89
CA LEU A 581 -22.58 30.57 2.02
C LEU A 581 -23.19 29.26 1.54
N SER A 582 -22.42 28.47 0.81
CA SER A 582 -22.78 27.12 0.36
C SER A 582 -21.56 26.21 0.40
N MET A 583 -21.75 24.93 0.10
CA MET A 583 -20.64 23.98 -0.06
C MET A 583 -20.44 23.66 -1.53
N GLY A 584 -19.19 23.57 -1.96
CA GLY A 584 -18.80 23.10 -3.29
C GLY A 584 -17.74 22.01 -3.20
N VAL A 585 -17.59 21.27 -4.28
CA VAL A 585 -16.50 20.30 -4.45
C VAL A 585 -15.65 20.72 -5.64
N TRP A 586 -14.35 20.56 -5.48
CA TRP A 586 -13.42 20.72 -6.58
C TRP A 586 -13.47 19.45 -7.44
N THR A 587 -13.70 19.59 -8.75
CA THR A 587 -13.78 18.44 -9.69
C THR A 587 -12.46 18.18 -10.43
N GLY A 588 -11.33 18.45 -9.77
CA GLY A 588 -9.98 18.20 -10.31
C GLY A 588 -9.60 16.71 -10.37
N VAL A 589 -8.29 16.43 -10.41
CA VAL A 589 -7.73 15.08 -10.59
C VAL A 589 -8.30 14.09 -9.57
N GLY A 590 -8.97 13.03 -10.05
CA GLY A 590 -9.45 11.94 -9.21
C GLY A 590 -10.82 12.14 -8.55
N VAL A 591 -11.56 13.20 -8.91
CA VAL A 591 -12.96 13.40 -8.52
C VAL A 591 -13.85 12.98 -9.70
N PRO A 592 -14.54 11.82 -9.66
CA PRO A 592 -15.52 11.50 -10.69
C PRO A 592 -16.60 12.59 -10.73
N VAL A 593 -16.90 13.07 -11.93
CA VAL A 593 -17.93 14.09 -12.22
C VAL A 593 -19.33 13.57 -11.94
#